data_AF-A0KSF5-F1
#
_entry.id   AF-A0KSF5-F1
#
_cell.length_a   1.000
_cell.length_b   1.000
_cell.length_c   1.000
_cell.angle_alpha   90.00
_cell.angle_beta   90.00
_cell.angle_gamma   90.00
#
_symmetry.space_group_name_H-M   'P 1'
#
loop_
_entity.id
_entity.type
_entity.pdbx_description
1 polymer ?
#
loop_
_entity_poly.entity_id
_entity_poly.type
_entity_poly.pdbx_seq_one_letter_code
_entity_poly.pdbx_strand_id
1 'polypeptide(L)'
;MNQNFEKLIKISGFCRWLVLLSAVAIIAHLLYSYWAYDEIRFNTSNSQFLELWNLPNASRNLLLAMLTPLFISFLVGVYWLQRLLSCYQRGLFFSDESMKCYLWLVWLKAAALVFEMLQNLGVGYYHQSFFEDGRIELVLDFGNITTILLMLLIVYLLKAARDYEAENQEFV
;
A
#
# COMPACT_ATOMS: atom_id res chain seq x y z
N MET A 1 14.20 10.65 30.55
CA MET A 1 13.78 10.17 29.21
C MET A 1 14.10 11.27 28.20
N ASN A 2 14.79 10.97 27.10
CA ASN A 2 15.32 11.99 26.17
C ASN A 2 14.17 12.74 25.47
N GLN A 3 14.19 14.08 25.41
CA GLN A 3 13.12 14.91 24.83
C GLN A 3 12.77 14.55 23.38
N ASN A 4 13.73 13.97 22.65
CA ASN A 4 13.53 13.49 21.28
C ASN A 4 12.57 12.30 21.20
N PHE A 5 12.57 11.39 22.18
CA PHE A 5 11.67 10.23 22.22
C PHE A 5 10.22 10.63 22.50
N GLU A 6 9.99 11.61 23.38
CA GLU A 6 8.64 12.12 23.64
C GLU A 6 8.03 12.83 22.41
N LYS A 7 8.85 13.56 21.66
CA LYS A 7 8.42 14.16 20.38
C LYS A 7 8.05 13.09 19.37
N LEU A 8 8.86 12.03 19.23
CA LEU A 8 8.59 10.90 18.34
C LEU A 8 7.29 10.16 18.71
N ILE A 9 7.02 9.95 20.00
CA ILE A 9 5.77 9.34 20.48
C ILE A 9 4.56 10.20 20.09
N LYS A 10 4.63 11.52 20.32
CA LYS A 10 3.54 12.46 19.95
C LYS A 10 3.29 12.48 18.43
N ILE A 11 4.35 12.57 17.64
CA ILE A 11 4.27 12.56 16.17
C ILE A 11 3.67 11.24 15.68
N SER A 12 4.10 10.11 16.24
CA SER A 12 3.56 8.80 15.85
C SER A 12 2.05 8.71 16.10
N GLY A 13 1.55 9.31 17.18
CA GLY A 13 0.11 9.39 17.44
C GLY A 13 -0.66 10.28 16.48
N PHE A 14 -0.08 11.43 16.12
CA PHE A 14 -0.65 12.28 15.08
C PHE A 14 -0.70 11.55 13.73
N CYS A 15 0.40 10.88 13.34
CA CYS A 15 0.47 10.08 12.12
C CYS A 15 -0.58 8.96 12.08
N ARG A 16 -0.91 8.32 13.22
CA ARG A 16 -1.98 7.31 13.25
C ARG A 16 -3.33 7.88 12.85
N TRP A 17 -3.71 9.01 13.44
CA TRP A 17 -4.96 9.67 13.10
C TRP A 17 -4.97 10.14 11.65
N LEU A 18 -3.84 10.68 11.18
CA LEU A 18 -3.69 11.10 9.79
C LEU A 18 -3.90 9.93 8.82
N VAL A 19 -3.30 8.77 9.09
CA VAL A 19 -3.47 7.55 8.27
C VAL A 19 -4.92 7.05 8.27
N LEU A 20 -5.61 7.09 9.41
CA LEU A 20 -7.02 6.69 9.46
C LEU A 20 -7.91 7.69 8.70
N LEU A 21 -7.70 8.99 8.89
CA LEU A 21 -8.45 10.03 8.20
C LEU A 21 -8.25 9.95 6.69
N SER A 22 -7.00 9.76 6.23
CA SER A 22 -6.72 9.59 4.80
C SER A 22 -7.38 8.32 4.24
N ALA A 23 -7.33 7.21 4.98
CA ALA A 23 -7.97 5.97 4.55
C ALA A 23 -9.50 6.12 4.44
N VAL A 24 -10.14 6.74 5.42
CA VAL A 24 -11.58 7.03 5.39
C VAL A 24 -11.93 7.97 4.24
N ALA A 25 -11.14 9.01 4.00
CA ALA A 25 -11.36 9.94 2.90
C ALA A 25 -11.28 9.25 1.53
N ILE A 26 -10.31 8.34 1.34
CA ILE A 26 -10.17 7.55 0.11
C ILE A 26 -11.39 6.64 -0.09
N ILE A 27 -11.80 5.90 0.95
CA ILE A 27 -12.95 5.00 0.87
C ILE A 27 -14.24 5.80 0.59
N ALA A 28 -14.43 6.93 1.27
CA ALA A 28 -15.58 7.80 1.05
C ALA A 28 -15.60 8.37 -0.38
N HIS A 29 -14.44 8.76 -0.91
CA HIS A 29 -14.32 9.24 -2.29
C HIS A 29 -14.71 8.16 -3.30
N LEU A 30 -14.26 6.92 -3.10
CA LEU A 30 -14.59 5.79 -3.98
C LEU A 30 -16.07 5.41 -3.91
N LEU A 31 -16.67 5.42 -2.71
CA LEU A 31 -18.10 5.18 -2.55
C LEU A 31 -18.93 6.29 -3.19
N TYR A 32 -18.51 7.54 -3.03
CA TYR A 32 -19.17 8.68 -3.65
C TYR A 32 -19.06 8.62 -5.18
N SER A 33 -17.88 8.28 -5.73
CA SER A 33 -17.71 8.18 -7.18
C SER A 33 -18.57 7.06 -7.77
N TYR A 34 -18.64 5.92 -7.08
CA TYR A 34 -19.48 4.79 -7.50
C TYR A 34 -20.97 5.16 -7.44
N TRP A 35 -21.41 5.86 -6.40
CA TRP A 35 -22.84 6.16 -6.23
C TRP A 35 -23.33 7.33 -7.09
N ALA A 36 -22.50 8.37 -7.27
CA ALA A 36 -22.87 9.57 -8.01
C ALA A 36 -22.62 9.47 -9.52
N TYR A 37 -21.57 8.76 -9.93
CA TYR A 37 -21.12 8.71 -11.33
C TYR A 37 -21.10 7.29 -11.91
N ASP A 38 -21.39 6.26 -11.11
CA ASP A 38 -21.24 4.85 -11.51
C ASP A 38 -19.81 4.55 -12.01
N GLU A 39 -18.81 5.30 -11.53
CA GLU A 39 -17.40 5.18 -11.91
C GLU A 39 -16.54 4.76 -10.71
N ILE A 40 -15.61 3.83 -10.93
CA ILE A 40 -14.61 3.42 -9.93
C ILE A 40 -13.22 3.83 -10.39
N ARG A 41 -12.73 4.94 -9.84
CA ARG A 41 -11.39 5.49 -10.12
C ARG A 41 -10.39 5.06 -9.05
N PHE A 42 -10.10 3.76 -8.99
CA PHE A 42 -9.12 3.24 -8.04
C PHE A 42 -7.69 3.21 -8.61
N ASN A 43 -7.54 3.09 -9.93
CA ASN A 43 -6.26 3.15 -10.61
C ASN A 43 -6.36 4.07 -11.84
N THR A 44 -6.10 5.36 -11.63
CA THR A 44 -6.27 6.42 -12.63
C THR A 44 -5.34 6.29 -13.84
N SER A 45 -4.32 5.44 -13.76
CA SER A 45 -3.32 5.24 -14.81
C SER A 45 -3.76 4.26 -15.90
N ASN A 46 -4.77 3.41 -15.64
CA ASN A 46 -5.19 2.41 -16.61
C ASN A 46 -6.40 2.91 -17.42
N SER A 47 -6.13 3.58 -18.54
CA SER A 47 -7.15 4.06 -19.50
C SER A 47 -8.03 2.92 -20.01
N GLN A 48 -7.45 1.73 -20.21
CA GLN A 48 -8.17 0.54 -20.70
C GLN A 48 -9.22 0.06 -19.70
N PHE A 49 -8.94 0.18 -18.39
CA PHE A 49 -9.91 -0.13 -17.35
C PHE A 49 -11.14 0.78 -17.43
N LEU A 50 -10.92 2.09 -17.63
CA LEU A 50 -12.02 3.06 -17.74
C LEU A 50 -12.86 2.83 -19.00
N GLU A 51 -12.21 2.52 -20.13
CA GLU A 51 -12.90 2.14 -21.37
C GLU A 51 -13.76 0.88 -21.20
N LEU A 52 -13.21 -0.16 -20.57
CA LEU A 52 -13.96 -1.38 -20.26
C LEU A 52 -15.10 -1.13 -19.27
N TRP A 53 -14.92 -0.23 -18.31
CA TRP A 53 -15.95 0.10 -17.34
C TRP A 53 -17.17 0.79 -17.98
N ASN A 54 -16.94 1.60 -19.01
CA ASN A 54 -17.99 2.32 -19.73
C ASN A 54 -18.68 1.46 -20.82
N LEU A 55 -18.15 0.29 -21.14
CA LEU A 55 -18.75 -0.62 -22.10
C LEU A 55 -19.96 -1.37 -21.50
N PRO A 56 -21.16 -1.31 -22.11
CA PRO A 56 -22.35 -1.99 -21.59
C PRO A 56 -22.24 -3.52 -21.65
N ASN A 57 -21.40 -4.05 -22.55
CA ASN A 57 -21.19 -5.48 -22.74
C ASN A 57 -20.10 -6.07 -21.82
N ALA A 58 -19.35 -5.21 -21.12
CA ALA A 58 -18.32 -5.63 -20.19
C ALA A 58 -18.93 -6.01 -18.83
N SER A 59 -18.46 -7.11 -18.26
CA SER A 59 -18.95 -7.59 -16.97
C SER A 59 -18.35 -6.78 -15.81
N ARG A 60 -19.18 -5.90 -15.22
CA ARG A 60 -18.80 -5.06 -14.07
C ARG A 60 -18.30 -5.88 -12.88
N ASN A 61 -18.89 -7.05 -12.65
CA ASN A 61 -18.49 -7.97 -11.57
C ASN A 61 -17.06 -8.49 -11.76
N LEU A 62 -16.63 -8.74 -12.99
CA LEU A 62 -15.27 -9.20 -13.27
C LEU A 62 -14.26 -8.08 -13.05
N LEU A 63 -14.57 -6.87 -13.50
CA LEU A 63 -13.72 -5.68 -13.27
C LEU A 63 -13.57 -5.38 -11.76
N LEU A 64 -14.65 -5.50 -10.99
CA LEU A 64 -14.63 -5.41 -9.53
C LEU A 64 -13.79 -6.52 -8.89
N ALA A 65 -13.93 -7.77 -9.35
CA ALA A 65 -13.15 -8.89 -8.86
C ALA A 65 -11.65 -8.71 -9.12
N MET A 66 -11.26 -8.16 -10.28
CA MET A 66 -9.87 -7.81 -10.59
C MET A 66 -9.34 -6.68 -9.72
N LEU A 67 -10.20 -5.76 -9.28
CA LEU A 67 -9.80 -4.63 -8.42
C LEU A 67 -9.68 -5.02 -6.94
N THR A 68 -10.47 -6.00 -6.50
CA THR A 68 -10.60 -6.42 -5.10
C THR A 68 -9.26 -6.73 -4.41
N PRO A 69 -8.29 -7.43 -5.02
CA PRO A 69 -7.01 -7.72 -4.39
C PRO A 69 -6.21 -6.46 -4.02
N LEU A 70 -6.25 -5.42 -4.84
CA LEU A 70 -5.57 -4.14 -4.56
C LEU A 70 -6.26 -3.38 -3.43
N PHE A 71 -7.60 -3.39 -3.41
CA PHE A 71 -8.36 -2.80 -2.31
C PHE A 71 -8.10 -3.51 -0.97
N ILE A 72 -8.07 -4.85 -0.97
CA ILE A 72 -7.72 -5.63 0.22
C ILE A 72 -6.29 -5.31 0.67
N SER A 73 -5.34 -5.25 -0.28
CA SER A 73 -3.95 -4.90 0.02
C SER A 73 -3.84 -3.52 0.66
N PHE A 74 -4.62 -2.55 0.19
CA PHE A 74 -4.72 -1.22 0.80
C PHE A 74 -5.20 -1.28 2.26
N LEU A 75 -6.30 -1.99 2.54
CA LEU A 75 -6.84 -2.13 3.91
C LEU A 75 -5.86 -2.82 4.86
N VAL A 76 -5.23 -3.91 4.40
CA VAL A 76 -4.20 -4.63 5.15
C VAL A 76 -2.98 -3.73 5.41
N GLY A 77 -2.65 -2.84 4.46
CA GLY A 77 -1.57 -1.86 4.60
C GLY A 77 -1.87 -0.82 5.66
N VAL A 78 -3.08 -0.27 5.66
CA VAL A 78 -3.56 0.64 6.72
C VAL A 78 -3.46 -0.05 8.08
N TYR A 79 -3.88 -1.31 8.19
CA TYR A 79 -3.79 -2.08 9.44
C TYR A 79 -2.35 -2.23 9.94
N TRP A 80 -1.42 -2.70 9.10
CA TRP A 80 -0.02 -2.88 9.51
C TRP A 80 0.67 -1.56 9.83
N LEU A 81 0.35 -0.49 9.10
CA LEU A 81 0.87 0.84 9.37
C LEU A 81 0.36 1.39 10.71
N GLN A 82 -0.93 1.19 11.03
CA GLN A 82 -1.48 1.51 12.34
C GLN A 82 -0.78 0.74 13.47
N ARG A 83 -0.53 -0.55 13.25
CA ARG A 83 0.17 -1.39 14.23
C ARG A 83 1.60 -0.92 14.44
N LEU A 84 2.34 -0.61 13.37
CA LEU A 84 3.69 -0.06 13.43
C LEU A 84 3.74 1.24 14.23
N LEU A 85 2.88 2.20 13.89
CA LEU A 85 2.83 3.47 14.60
C LEU A 85 2.40 3.30 16.07
N SER A 86 1.58 2.31 16.38
CA SER A 86 1.24 1.96 17.77
C SER A 86 2.45 1.42 18.55
N CYS A 87 3.37 0.69 17.91
CA CYS A 87 4.63 0.29 18.54
C CYS A 87 5.49 1.53 18.86
N TYR A 88 5.60 2.47 17.93
CA TYR A 88 6.35 3.71 18.13
C TYR A 88 5.78 4.61 19.22
N GLN A 89 4.45 4.68 19.35
CA GLN A 89 3.83 5.38 20.47
C GLN A 89 4.16 4.78 21.84
N ARG A 90 4.43 3.48 21.91
CA ARG A 90 4.83 2.79 23.14
C ARG A 90 6.33 2.90 23.42
N GLY A 91 7.07 3.63 22.59
CA GLY A 91 8.53 3.73 22.69
C GLY A 91 9.27 2.52 22.13
N LEU A 92 8.57 1.57 21.50
CA LEU A 92 9.13 0.33 20.96
C LEU A 92 9.61 0.54 19.52
N PHE A 93 10.68 1.33 19.34
CA PHE A 93 11.20 1.67 18.01
C PHE A 93 11.97 0.50 17.36
N PHE A 94 12.86 -0.15 18.10
CA PHE A 94 13.74 -1.23 17.61
C PHE A 94 13.35 -2.63 18.08
N SER A 95 12.11 -2.79 18.55
CA SER A 95 11.59 -4.08 19.02
C SER A 95 11.38 -5.09 17.89
N ASP A 96 11.37 -6.38 18.21
CA ASP A 96 11.00 -7.42 17.23
C ASP A 96 9.60 -7.21 16.66
N GLU A 97 8.67 -6.67 17.45
CA GLU A 97 7.30 -6.39 16.98
C GLU A 97 7.26 -5.26 15.95
N SER A 98 8.00 -4.17 16.14
CA SER A 98 8.09 -3.09 15.15
C SER A 98 8.77 -3.57 13.87
N MET A 99 9.81 -4.40 13.99
CA MET A 99 10.52 -4.94 12.83
C MET A 99 9.65 -5.93 12.03
N LYS A 100 8.87 -6.80 12.69
CA LYS A 100 7.87 -7.65 12.04
C LYS A 100 6.82 -6.82 11.28
N CYS A 101 6.32 -5.75 11.89
CA CYS A 101 5.35 -4.87 11.24
C CYS A 101 5.93 -4.24 9.97
N TYR A 102 7.20 -3.81 10.02
CA TYR A 102 7.87 -3.24 8.86
C TYR A 102 8.08 -4.28 7.74
N LEU A 103 8.55 -5.49 8.08
CA LEU A 103 8.69 -6.59 7.12
C LEU A 103 7.36 -6.96 6.45
N TRP A 104 6.26 -6.98 7.20
CA TRP A 104 4.93 -7.20 6.65
C TRP A 104 4.52 -6.09 5.66
N LEU A 105 4.85 -4.84 5.94
CA LEU A 105 4.60 -3.73 5.00
C LEU A 105 5.43 -3.87 3.72
N VAL A 106 6.68 -4.33 3.81
CA VAL A 106 7.53 -4.62 2.64
C VAL A 106 6.91 -5.72 1.78
N TRP A 107 6.55 -6.85 2.41
CA TRP A 107 5.91 -7.97 1.70
C TRP A 107 4.59 -7.57 1.07
N LEU A 108 3.79 -6.77 1.78
CA LEU A 108 2.54 -6.26 1.26
C LEU A 108 2.76 -5.34 0.05
N LYS A 109 3.78 -4.48 0.07
CA LYS A 109 4.12 -3.61 -1.08
C LYS A 109 4.59 -4.44 -2.28
N ALA A 110 5.40 -5.48 -2.04
CA ALA A 110 5.81 -6.41 -3.09
C ALA A 110 4.61 -7.20 -3.67
N ALA A 111 3.70 -7.69 -2.81
CA ALA A 111 2.48 -8.37 -3.24
C ALA A 111 1.55 -7.42 -4.03
N ALA A 112 1.40 -6.17 -3.58
CA ALA A 112 0.62 -5.15 -4.28
C ALA A 112 1.16 -4.87 -5.68
N LEU A 113 2.49 -4.80 -5.83
CA LEU A 113 3.14 -4.67 -7.16
C LEU A 113 2.77 -5.85 -8.07
N VAL A 114 2.83 -7.08 -7.56
CA VAL A 114 2.45 -8.28 -8.33
C VAL A 114 0.97 -8.24 -8.70
N PHE A 115 0.08 -7.87 -7.78
CA PHE A 115 -1.34 -7.73 -8.08
C PHE A 115 -1.63 -6.64 -9.10
N GLU A 116 -0.90 -5.52 -9.06
CA GLU A 116 -1.03 -4.45 -10.05
C GLU A 116 -0.61 -4.93 -11.45
N MET A 117 0.49 -5.67 -11.55
CA MET A 117 0.91 -6.29 -12.81
C MET A 117 -0.13 -7.29 -13.33
N LEU A 118 -0.63 -8.18 -12.46
CA LEU A 118 -1.67 -9.14 -12.83
C LEU A 118 -2.96 -8.47 -13.24
N GLN A 119 -3.34 -7.37 -12.56
CA GLN A 119 -4.51 -6.58 -12.92
C GLN A 119 -4.32 -5.95 -14.31
N ASN A 120 -3.18 -5.28 -14.57
CA ASN A 120 -2.93 -4.67 -15.88
C ASN A 120 -2.94 -5.70 -17.01
N LEU A 121 -2.35 -6.88 -16.79
CA LEU A 121 -2.40 -7.99 -17.74
C LEU A 121 -3.82 -8.53 -17.94
N GLY A 122 -4.56 -8.74 -16.85
CA GLY A 122 -5.94 -9.24 -16.90
C GLY A 122 -6.89 -8.27 -17.59
N VAL A 123 -6.75 -6.97 -17.30
CA VAL A 123 -7.51 -5.88 -17.95
C VAL A 123 -7.12 -5.78 -19.42
N GLY A 124 -5.84 -5.83 -19.76
CA GLY A 124 -5.38 -5.79 -21.15
C GLY A 124 -5.88 -6.99 -21.97
N TYR A 125 -5.85 -8.19 -21.39
CA TYR A 125 -6.41 -9.39 -22.03
C TYR A 125 -7.93 -9.27 -22.23
N TYR A 126 -8.64 -8.76 -21.22
CA TYR A 126 -10.07 -8.52 -21.33
C TYR A 126 -10.39 -7.43 -22.36
N HIS A 127 -9.59 -6.37 -22.44
CA HIS A 127 -9.72 -5.30 -23.43
C HIS A 127 -9.57 -5.82 -24.85
N GLN A 128 -8.56 -6.65 -25.10
CA GLN A 128 -8.32 -7.29 -26.40
C GLN A 128 -9.52 -8.15 -26.87
N SER A 129 -10.30 -8.72 -25.95
CA SER A 129 -11.49 -9.49 -26.31
C SER A 129 -12.64 -8.64 -26.88
N PHE A 130 -12.62 -7.32 -26.66
CA PHE A 130 -13.60 -6.36 -27.18
C PHE A 130 -13.04 -5.44 -28.27
N PHE A 131 -11.72 -5.22 -28.32
CA PHE A 131 -11.07 -4.33 -29.27
C PHE A 131 -9.95 -5.05 -30.03
N GLU A 132 -10.07 -5.13 -31.37
CA GLU A 132 -9.14 -5.88 -32.24
C GLU A 132 -7.69 -5.33 -32.23
N ASP A 133 -7.49 -4.06 -31.86
CA ASP A 133 -6.18 -3.39 -31.76
C ASP A 133 -5.65 -3.27 -30.31
N GLY A 134 -6.13 -4.12 -29.39
CA GLY A 134 -5.74 -4.08 -27.99
C GLY A 134 -4.24 -4.30 -27.76
N ARG A 135 -3.49 -3.23 -27.51
CA ARG A 135 -2.09 -3.29 -27.05
C ARG A 135 -2.06 -3.51 -25.54
N ILE A 136 -1.40 -4.54 -25.07
CA ILE A 136 -1.19 -4.74 -23.64
C ILE A 136 -0.12 -3.75 -23.17
N GLU A 137 -0.53 -2.67 -22.52
CA GLU A 137 0.39 -1.70 -21.94
C GLU A 137 0.78 -2.15 -20.52
N LEU A 138 1.98 -2.72 -20.40
CA LEU A 138 2.54 -3.07 -19.11
C LEU A 138 3.23 -1.84 -18.53
N VAL A 139 2.44 -0.98 -17.87
CA VAL A 139 2.98 0.17 -17.15
C VAL A 139 3.64 -0.35 -15.88
N LEU A 140 4.97 -0.35 -15.89
CA LEU A 140 5.77 -0.70 -14.72
C LEU A 140 6.24 0.60 -14.06
N ASP A 141 5.63 0.92 -12.91
CA ASP A 141 6.04 2.09 -12.14
C ASP A 141 7.37 1.82 -11.42
N PHE A 142 8.47 2.32 -11.99
CA PHE A 142 9.80 2.28 -11.38
C PHE A 142 9.83 2.91 -9.97
N GLY A 143 8.92 3.85 -9.68
CA GLY A 143 8.74 4.42 -8.34
C GLY A 143 8.34 3.37 -7.30
N ASN A 144 7.51 2.40 -7.67
CA ASN A 144 7.13 1.31 -6.76
C ASN A 144 8.32 0.38 -6.45
N ILE A 145 9.17 0.07 -7.44
CA ILE A 145 10.38 -0.75 -7.23
C ILE A 145 11.38 -0.02 -6.31
N THR A 146 11.70 1.24 -6.61
CA THR A 146 12.64 2.03 -5.82
C THR A 146 12.15 2.21 -4.38
N THR A 147 10.84 2.35 -4.17
CA THR A 147 10.23 2.39 -2.83
C THR A 147 10.46 1.07 -2.07
N ILE A 148 10.24 -0.09 -2.71
CA ILE A 148 10.49 -1.40 -2.08
C ILE A 148 11.97 -1.54 -1.69
N LEU A 149 12.89 -1.15 -2.58
CA LEU A 149 14.32 -1.18 -2.29
C LEU A 149 14.69 -0.27 -1.12
N LEU A 150 14.13 0.94 -1.07
CA LEU A 150 14.33 1.88 0.04
C LEU A 150 13.78 1.31 1.35
N MET A 151 12.61 0.68 1.32
CA MET A 151 12.05 0.05 2.52
C MET A 151 12.93 -1.10 3.00
N LEU A 152 13.46 -1.94 2.10
CA LEU A 152 14.42 -2.99 2.46
C LEU A 152 15.70 -2.43 3.08
N LEU A 153 16.23 -1.32 2.52
CA LEU A 153 17.37 -0.60 3.09
C LEU A 153 17.05 -0.13 4.52
N ILE A 154 15.85 0.45 4.74
CA ILE A 154 15.42 0.91 6.06
C ILE A 154 15.33 -0.28 7.05
N VAL A 155 14.79 -1.43 6.64
CA VAL A 155 14.79 -2.65 7.49
C VAL A 155 16.21 -3.03 7.88
N TYR A 156 17.13 -3.04 6.92
CA TYR A 156 18.52 -3.38 7.17
C TYR A 156 19.17 -2.41 8.16
N LEU A 157 18.94 -1.10 7.99
CA LEU A 157 19.45 -0.06 8.89
C LEU A 157 18.85 -0.18 10.30
N LEU A 158 17.54 -0.44 10.42
CA LEU A 158 16.87 -0.66 11.70
C LEU A 158 17.42 -1.89 12.42
N LYS A 159 17.71 -2.97 11.68
CA LYS A 159 18.32 -4.17 12.22
C LYS A 159 19.74 -3.88 12.72
N ALA A 160 20.56 -3.19 11.92
CA ALA A 160 21.90 -2.81 12.32
C ALA A 160 21.89 -1.90 13.56
N ALA A 161 21.02 -0.90 13.61
CA ALA A 161 20.88 0.00 14.75
C ALA A 161 20.49 -0.75 16.04
N ARG A 162 19.58 -1.71 15.94
CA ARG A 162 19.21 -2.58 17.07
C ARG A 162 20.41 -3.40 17.57
N ASP A 163 21.18 -3.97 16.65
CA ASP A 163 22.32 -4.80 17.01
C ASP A 163 23.41 -3.94 17.72
N TYR A 164 23.61 -2.68 17.31
CA TYR A 164 24.46 -1.71 18.04
C TYR A 164 23.91 -1.34 19.43
N GLU A 165 22.60 -1.14 19.58
CA GLU A 165 21.98 -0.81 20.87
C GLU A 165 22.09 -1.99 21.85
N ALA A 166 21.95 -3.22 21.36
CA ALA A 166 22.12 -4.44 22.15
C ALA A 166 23.57 -4.63 22.62
N GLU A 167 24.54 -4.42 21.72
CA GLU A 167 25.96 -4.50 22.04
C GLU A 167 26.36 -3.46 23.10
N ASN A 168 25.88 -2.23 22.97
CA ASN A 168 26.18 -1.15 23.92
C ASN A 168 25.53 -1.36 25.31
N GLN A 169 24.48 -2.18 25.41
CA GLN A 169 23.88 -2.59 26.69
C GLN A 169 24.63 -3.75 27.37
N GLU A 170 25.34 -4.59 26.60
CA GLU A 170 26.18 -5.66 27.17
C GLU A 170 27.51 -5.15 27.72
N PHE A 171 27.97 -3.96 27.28
CA PHE A 171 29.22 -3.34 27.73
C PHE A 171 29.08 -2.36 28.92
N VAL A 172 27.86 -2.08 29.41
CA VAL A 172 27.59 -1.21 30.57
C VAL A 172 27.31 -2.02 31.83
#